data_AF-A0A4Y6AV38-F1
#
_entry.id   AF-A0A4Y6AV38-F1
#
_cell.length_a   1.000
_cell.length_b   1.000
_cell.length_c   1.000
_cell.angle_alpha   90.00
_cell.angle_beta   90.00
_cell.angle_gamma   90.00
#
_symmetry.space_group_name_H-M   'P 1'
#
loop_
_entity.id
_entity.type
_entity.pdbx_description
1 polymer ?
#
loop_
_entity_poly.entity_id
_entity_poly.type
_entity_poly.pdbx_seq_one_letter_code
_entity_poly.pdbx_strand_id
1 'polypeptide(L)'
;MSRRAGYAESWDLTYLVEQLRELIGHDLRLGEALSDELEDVLGSLVQRNQRLRVLQRMVTAERAPEDLAALRGALEEMDRELMTRLPALLEQLRLALP
;
A
#
# COMPACT_ATOMS: atom_id res chain seq x y z
N MET A 1 9.73 12.83 -12.71
CA MET A 1 8.70 12.04 -12.01
C MET A 1 8.12 11.02 -12.98
N SER A 2 8.27 9.72 -12.71
CA SER A 2 7.89 8.67 -13.66
C SER A 2 6.38 8.40 -13.55
N ARG A 3 5.57 9.06 -14.38
CA ARG A 3 4.15 8.70 -14.54
C ARG A 3 4.08 7.40 -15.32
N ARG A 4 4.16 6.25 -14.64
CA ARG A 4 3.83 4.99 -15.28
C ARG A 4 2.32 4.95 -15.47
N ALA A 5 1.89 4.91 -16.73
CA ALA A 5 0.49 4.73 -17.08
C ALA A 5 -0.48 5.79 -16.51
N GLY A 6 -0.10 7.05 -16.38
CA GLY A 6 -1.02 8.12 -15.89
C GLY A 6 -1.46 7.98 -14.43
N TYR A 7 -0.89 7.04 -13.69
CA TYR A 7 -1.02 6.93 -12.25
C TYR A 7 0.24 7.51 -11.59
N ALA A 8 0.06 8.41 -10.63
CA ALA A 8 1.16 8.95 -9.85
C ALA A 8 1.35 8.07 -8.62
N GLU A 9 2.34 7.19 -8.65
CA GLU A 9 2.74 6.45 -7.45
C GLU A 9 3.18 7.44 -6.36
N SER A 10 2.52 7.38 -5.21
CA SER A 10 2.88 8.21 -4.05
C SER A 10 4.23 7.73 -3.50
N TRP A 11 5.24 8.58 -3.61
CA TRP A 11 6.54 8.36 -2.96
C TRP A 11 6.40 8.23 -1.45
N ASP A 12 5.44 8.94 -0.86
CA ASP A 12 5.16 8.88 0.58
C ASP A 12 4.68 7.49 0.97
N LEU A 13 3.77 6.89 0.19
CA LEU A 13 3.28 5.53 0.46
C LEU A 13 4.41 4.51 0.32
N THR A 14 5.24 4.63 -0.71
CA THR A 14 6.43 3.78 -0.87
C THR A 14 7.35 3.88 0.35
N TYR A 15 7.60 5.10 0.86
CA TYR A 15 8.43 5.32 2.03
C TYR A 15 7.83 4.72 3.32
N LEU A 16 6.51 4.81 3.52
CA LEU A 16 5.84 4.17 4.66
C LEU A 16 5.90 2.63 4.59
N VAL A 17 5.78 2.06 3.40
CA VAL A 17 5.87 0.61 3.19
C VAL A 17 7.28 0.10 3.47
N GLU A 18 8.33 0.83 3.09
CA GLU A 18 9.70 0.44 3.44
C GLU A 18 9.95 0.49 4.95
N GLN A 19 9.44 1.50 5.65
CA GLN A 19 9.51 1.54 7.11
C GLN A 19 8.76 0.37 7.76
N LEU A 20 7.59 0.01 7.23
CA LEU A 20 6.85 -1.16 7.70
C LEU A 20 7.68 -2.43 7.52
N ARG A 21 8.28 -2.60 6.33
CA ARG A 21 9.14 -3.74 6.01
C ARG A 21 10.35 -3.84 6.95
N GLU A 22 10.96 -2.71 7.30
CA GLU A 22 12.03 -2.67 8.29
C GLU A 22 11.55 -3.12 9.66
N LEU A 23 10.43 -2.58 10.16
CA LEU A 23 9.88 -2.91 11.47
C LEU A 23 9.47 -4.38 11.61
N ILE A 24 8.77 -4.95 10.62
CA ILE A 24 8.37 -6.37 10.65
C ILE A 24 9.55 -7.33 10.54
N GLY A 25 10.74 -6.83 10.16
CA GLY A 25 11.99 -7.60 10.17
C GLY A 25 12.60 -7.77 11.56
N HIS A 26 12.06 -7.09 12.57
CA HIS A 26 12.49 -7.19 13.97
C HIS A 26 11.56 -8.11 14.78
N ASP A 27 12.04 -8.57 15.94
CA ASP A 27 11.20 -9.27 16.92
C ASP A 27 10.23 -8.27 17.57
N LEU A 28 8.96 -8.31 17.18
CA LEU A 28 7.91 -7.43 17.71
C LEU A 28 7.08 -8.16 18.77
N ARG A 29 6.78 -7.48 19.89
CA ARG A 29 5.85 -7.96 20.92
C ARG A 29 4.45 -7.45 20.63
N LEU A 30 3.77 -8.14 19.72
CA LEU A 30 2.42 -7.75 19.28
C LEU A 30 1.36 -8.32 20.23
N GLY A 31 0.44 -7.46 20.68
CA GLY A 31 -0.85 -7.90 21.21
C GLY A 31 -1.82 -8.23 20.08
N GLU A 32 -2.92 -8.93 20.39
CA GLU A 32 -3.94 -9.39 19.42
C GLU A 32 -4.43 -8.25 18.50
N ALA A 33 -4.89 -7.13 19.08
CA ALA A 33 -5.40 -6.00 18.31
C ALA A 33 -4.38 -5.39 17.32
N LEU A 34 -3.11 -5.29 17.72
CA LEU A 34 -2.05 -4.76 16.86
C LEU A 34 -1.66 -5.77 15.77
N SER A 35 -1.73 -7.06 16.08
CA SER A 35 -1.51 -8.13 15.10
C SER A 35 -2.60 -8.12 14.03
N ASP A 36 -3.87 -7.99 14.42
CA ASP A 36 -5.02 -7.94 13.50
C ASP A 36 -4.92 -6.70 12.59
N GLU A 37 -4.61 -5.53 13.15
CA GLU A 37 -4.45 -4.31 12.36
C GLU A 37 -3.29 -4.41 11.37
N LEU A 38 -2.16 -5.02 11.78
CA LEU A 38 -1.03 -5.29 10.90
C LEU A 38 -1.43 -6.22 9.75
N GLU A 39 -2.15 -7.31 10.03
CA GLU A 39 -2.64 -8.24 9.01
C GLU A 39 -3.54 -7.54 7.99
N ASP A 40 -4.50 -6.74 8.46
CA ASP A 40 -5.40 -5.96 7.59
C ASP A 40 -4.66 -5.00 6.67
N VAL A 41 -3.66 -4.28 7.20
CA VAL A 41 -2.85 -3.34 6.43
C VAL A 41 -1.99 -4.09 5.41
N LEU A 42 -1.35 -5.20 5.80
CA LEU A 42 -0.60 -6.05 4.86
C LEU A 42 -1.50 -6.61 3.76
N GLY A 43 -2.71 -7.07 4.10
CA GLY A 43 -3.70 -7.52 3.13
C GLY A 43 -4.08 -6.41 2.13
N SER A 44 -4.26 -5.18 2.61
CA SER A 44 -4.54 -4.00 1.78
C SER A 44 -3.37 -3.67 0.84
N LEU A 45 -2.12 -3.76 1.33
CA LEU A 45 -0.91 -3.56 0.52
C LEU A 45 -0.75 -4.62 -0.57
N VAL A 46 -1.06 -5.89 -0.27
CA VAL A 46 -1.06 -6.98 -1.26
C VAL A 46 -2.09 -6.71 -2.36
N GLN A 47 -3.32 -6.33 -1.99
CA GLN A 47 -4.37 -5.97 -2.94
C GLN A 47 -3.96 -4.79 -3.82
N ARG A 48 -3.35 -3.75 -3.25
CA ARG A 48 -2.80 -2.60 -3.99
C ARG A 48 -1.79 -3.06 -5.03
N ASN A 49 -0.84 -3.90 -4.64
CA ASN A 49 0.18 -4.42 -5.55
C ASN A 49 -0.44 -5.25 -6.69
N GLN A 50 -1.43 -6.10 -6.40
CA GLN A 50 -2.14 -6.86 -7.42
C GLN A 50 -2.85 -5.94 -8.42
N ARG A 51 -3.55 -4.90 -7.94
CA ARG A 51 -4.21 -3.91 -8.82
C ARG A 51 -3.21 -3.13 -9.67
N LEU A 52 -2.06 -2.76 -9.14
CA LEU A 52 -0.99 -2.13 -9.92
C LEU A 52 -0.49 -3.02 -11.06
N ARG A 53 -0.29 -4.32 -10.80
CA ARG A 53 0.09 -5.27 -11.85
C ARG A 53 -1.01 -5.41 -12.92
N VAL A 54 -2.28 -5.38 -12.51
CA VAL A 54 -3.42 -5.38 -13.45
C VAL A 54 -3.38 -4.11 -14.31
N LEU A 55 -3.20 -2.93 -13.71
CA LEU A 55 -3.11 -1.66 -14.42
C LEU A 55 -1.97 -1.68 -15.45
N GLN A 56 -0.79 -2.16 -15.04
CA GLN A 56 0.35 -2.32 -15.94
C GLN A 56 0.02 -3.21 -17.13
N ARG A 57 -0.60 -4.37 -16.90
CA ARG A 57 -1.02 -5.29 -17.98
C ARG A 57 -2.05 -4.66 -18.91
N MET A 58 -3.02 -3.91 -18.38
CA MET A 58 -4.04 -3.24 -19.19
C MET A 58 -3.44 -2.15 -20.08
N VAL A 59 -2.45 -1.42 -19.56
CA VAL A 59 -1.72 -0.40 -20.31
C VAL A 59 -0.89 -1.04 -21.41
N THR A 60 -0.17 -2.13 -21.11
CA THR A 60 0.57 -2.89 -22.13
C THR A 60 -0.35 -3.49 -23.19
N ALA A 61 -1.60 -3.81 -22.83
CA ALA A 61 -2.61 -4.32 -23.75
C ALA A 61 -3.44 -3.23 -24.44
N GLU A 62 -3.04 -1.95 -24.33
CA GLU A 62 -3.70 -0.80 -24.96
C GLU A 62 -5.22 -0.74 -24.70
N ARG A 63 -5.63 -1.07 -23.48
CA ARG A 63 -7.05 -1.02 -23.08
C ARG A 63 -7.62 0.38 -23.14
N ALA A 64 -8.94 0.45 -23.26
CA ALA A 64 -9.69 1.69 -23.34
C ALA A 64 -9.35 2.62 -22.15
N PRO A 65 -9.18 3.93 -22.37
CA PRO A 65 -8.85 4.88 -21.31
C PRO A 65 -9.84 4.87 -20.14
N GLU A 66 -11.12 4.58 -20.40
CA GLU A 66 -12.18 4.49 -19.40
C GLU A 66 -11.95 3.34 -18.42
N ASP A 67 -11.54 2.17 -18.92
CA ASP A 67 -11.21 1.01 -18.08
C ASP A 67 -9.99 1.29 -17.20
N LEU A 68 -9.01 2.00 -17.74
CA LEU A 68 -7.82 2.45 -17.00
C LEU A 68 -8.20 3.47 -15.92
N ALA A 69 -9.11 4.40 -16.21
CA ALA A 69 -9.54 5.42 -15.27
C ALA A 69 -10.25 4.83 -14.05
N ALA A 70 -11.13 3.84 -14.25
CA ALA A 70 -11.80 3.15 -13.15
C ALA A 70 -10.80 2.46 -12.22
N LEU A 71 -9.81 1.75 -12.77
CA LEU A 71 -8.79 1.07 -11.98
C LEU A 71 -7.83 2.04 -11.28
N ARG A 72 -7.49 3.17 -11.92
CA ARG A 72 -6.69 4.24 -11.29
C ARG A 72 -7.42 4.85 -10.10
N GLY A 73 -8.69 5.20 -10.23
CA GLY A 73 -9.47 5.75 -9.12
C GLY A 73 -9.55 4.78 -7.93
N ALA A 74 -9.73 3.49 -8.22
CA ALA A 74 -9.71 2.45 -7.19
C ALA A 74 -8.34 2.28 -6.50
N LEU A 75 -7.24 2.55 -7.20
CA LEU A 75 -5.89 2.57 -6.61
C LEU A 75 -5.66 3.83 -5.78
N GLU A 76 -6.13 4.99 -6.24
CA GLU A 76 -6.00 6.26 -5.54
C GLU A 76 -6.80 6.28 -4.22
N GLU A 77 -7.97 5.64 -4.18
CA GLU A 77 -8.72 5.45 -2.94
C GLU A 77 -7.95 4.58 -1.95
N MET A 78 -7.46 3.41 -2.39
CA MET A 78 -6.66 2.54 -1.54
C MET A 78 -5.40 3.22 -1.01
N ASP A 79 -4.72 4.00 -1.85
CA ASP A 79 -3.55 4.76 -1.43
C ASP A 79 -3.92 5.78 -0.35
N ARG A 80 -5.06 6.47 -0.46
CA ARG A 80 -5.54 7.40 0.57
C ARG A 80 -5.85 6.69 1.89
N GLU A 81 -6.54 5.55 1.83
CA GLU A 81 -6.83 4.74 3.01
C GLU A 81 -5.54 4.25 3.69
N LEU A 82 -4.59 3.72 2.91
CA LEU A 82 -3.29 3.27 3.41
C LEU A 82 -2.48 4.42 4.03
N MET A 83 -2.45 5.58 3.37
CA MET A 83 -1.78 6.78 3.88
C MET A 83 -2.39 7.28 5.19
N THR A 84 -3.67 6.99 5.46
CA THR A 84 -4.33 7.34 6.72
C THR A 84 -3.98 6.36 7.84
N ARG A 85 -3.90 5.06 7.54
CA ARG A 85 -3.70 3.99 8.53
C ARG A 85 -2.24 3.74 8.88
N LEU A 86 -1.36 3.70 7.86
CA LEU A 86 0.03 3.30 8.03
C LEU A 86 0.80 4.11 9.07
N PRO A 87 0.69 5.46 9.15
CA PRO A 87 1.47 6.23 10.11
C PRO A 87 1.21 5.81 11.56
N ALA A 88 -0.07 5.64 11.93
CA ALA A 88 -0.46 5.23 13.29
C ALA A 88 0.02 3.80 13.60
N LEU A 89 -0.16 2.87 12.64
CA LEU A 89 0.33 1.51 12.79
C LEU A 89 1.86 1.48 13.00
N LEU A 90 2.63 2.23 12.20
CA LEU A 90 4.09 2.29 12.33
C LEU A 90 4.53 2.80 13.70
N GLU A 91 3.85 3.80 14.24
CA GLU A 91 4.12 4.29 15.60
C GLU A 91 3.86 3.20 16.65
N GLN A 92 2.75 2.49 16.55
CA GLN A 92 2.43 1.39 17.48
C GLN A 92 3.44 0.23 17.37
N LEU A 93 3.87 -0.13 16.16
CA LEU A 93 4.87 -1.17 15.95
C LEU A 93 6.24 -0.77 16.54
N ARG A 94 6.65 0.50 16.44
CA ARG A 94 7.88 0.98 17.09
C ARG A 94 7.82 0.86 18.60
N LEU A 95 6.65 1.09 19.21
CA LEU A 95 6.45 0.91 20.65
C LEU A 95 6.44 -0.57 21.07
N ALA A 96 6.22 -1.48 20.13
CA ALA A 96 6.23 -2.93 20.35
C ALA A 96 7.63 -3.56 20.18
N LEU A 97 8.67 -2.75 19.89
CA LEU A 97 10.05 -3.20 19.89
C LEU A 97 10.52 -3.51 21.34
N PRO A 98 11.39 -4.51 21.53
CA PRO A 98 11.80 -5.02 22.83
C PRO A 98 12.72 -4.08 23.63
#